data_AF-W9TIH2-F1
#
_entry.id   AF-W9TIH2-F1
#
_cell.length_a   1.000
_cell.length_b   1.000
_cell.length_c   1.000
_cell.angle_alpha   90.00
_cell.angle_beta   90.00
_cell.angle_gamma   90.00
#
_symmetry.space_group_name_H-M   'P 1'
#
loop_
_entity.id
_entity.type
_entity.pdbx_description
1 polymer ?
#
loop_
_entity_poly.entity_id
_entity_poly.type
_entity_poly.pdbx_seq_one_letter_code
_entity_poly.pdbx_strand_id
1 'polypeptide(L)'
;MRTSIKLLLLLVLAGAAFAVYLDWTRDRRSGPLLSDLRTLPIDSRGQPGDAGNLLGIETRLQPADYQSRERLQLKFATYLQQAADAGLLNDKTIVVLPEHVGTGLFALGEKPEVQQARTLRDAMQWMALSNPGHYLRALTGHQGDDRRTGAVLQLKARRMAEDYQRIFGELAARFGVTLVAGSIVLPEPYLDGERLRAGKGPLRQVSLTFDAHGKPLGALQYKHALSRYERRYSIAPVIGPRPTIDTPAGALAVLLGCDAYLQPIPATAQLLAIPGAPANPQAHCDGTFDGLPEAIPHMAVRTLGLPWNLLGSPRRPAPPGPGIPVQISNLWLGD
;
A
#
# COMPACT_ATOMS: atom_id res chain seq x y z
N MET A 1 18.17 51.89 -27.84
CA MET A 1 18.91 50.72 -28.37
C MET A 1 19.51 49.82 -27.29
N ARG A 2 20.40 50.29 -26.40
CA ARG A 2 21.03 49.43 -25.36
C ARG A 2 20.02 48.75 -24.40
N THR A 3 18.94 49.42 -24.04
CA THR A 3 17.87 48.87 -23.19
C THR A 3 17.04 47.80 -23.91
N SER A 4 16.68 48.04 -25.17
CA SER A 4 15.93 47.07 -25.99
C SER A 4 16.71 45.77 -26.23
N ILE A 5 18.03 45.88 -26.44
CA ILE A 5 18.92 44.71 -26.58
C ILE A 5 19.02 43.92 -25.28
N LYS A 6 19.12 44.60 -24.11
CA LYS A 6 19.10 43.93 -22.79
C LYS A 6 17.77 43.21 -22.53
N LEU A 7 16.65 43.83 -22.88
CA LEU A 7 15.31 43.22 -22.78
C LEU A 7 15.17 41.99 -23.68
N LEU A 8 15.66 42.07 -24.93
CA LEU A 8 15.67 40.93 -25.85
C LEU A 8 16.52 39.76 -25.32
N LEU A 9 17.72 40.06 -24.81
CA LEU A 9 18.60 39.06 -24.17
C LEU A 9 17.95 38.40 -22.96
N LEU A 10 17.28 39.18 -22.10
CA LEU A 10 16.55 38.64 -20.95
C LEU A 10 15.39 37.72 -21.39
N LEU A 11 14.64 38.09 -22.44
CA LEU A 11 13.58 37.25 -22.99
C LEU A 11 14.12 35.94 -23.58
N VAL A 12 15.24 35.98 -24.30
CA VAL A 12 15.89 34.78 -24.84
C VAL A 12 16.39 33.87 -23.72
N LEU A 13 17.04 34.43 -22.69
CA LEU A 13 17.49 33.68 -21.52
C LEU A 13 16.32 33.05 -20.76
N ALA A 14 15.24 33.80 -20.56
CA ALA A 14 14.02 33.29 -19.93
C ALA A 14 13.38 32.16 -20.76
N GLY A 15 13.33 32.31 -22.09
CA GLY A 15 12.82 31.29 -23.00
C GLY A 15 13.66 30.01 -22.98
N ALA A 16 14.99 30.13 -22.99
CA ALA A 16 15.90 29.00 -22.88
C ALA A 16 15.77 28.29 -21.52
N ALA A 17 15.73 29.05 -20.42
CA ALA A 17 15.50 28.50 -19.08
C ALA A 17 14.15 27.78 -18.98
N PHE A 18 13.09 28.33 -19.60
CA PHE A 18 11.79 27.69 -19.65
C PHE A 18 11.79 26.41 -20.49
N ALA A 19 12.48 26.39 -21.64
CA ALA A 19 12.63 25.19 -22.46
C ALA A 19 13.40 24.08 -21.72
N VAL A 20 14.50 24.43 -21.04
CA VAL A 20 15.25 23.50 -20.19
C VAL A 20 14.39 22.98 -19.03
N TYR A 21 13.58 23.85 -18.42
CA TYR A 21 12.64 23.42 -17.40
C TYR A 21 11.59 22.45 -17.95
N LEU A 22 11.00 22.73 -19.12
CA LEU A 22 10.03 21.83 -19.76
C LEU A 22 10.66 20.48 -20.14
N ASP A 23 11.89 20.49 -20.66
CA ASP A 23 12.64 19.27 -20.96
C ASP A 23 12.91 18.47 -19.68
N TRP A 24 13.38 19.13 -18.62
CA TRP A 24 13.56 18.52 -17.31
C TRP A 24 12.24 17.95 -16.77
N THR A 25 11.08 18.61 -16.94
CA THR A 25 9.77 18.05 -16.52
C THR A 25 9.38 16.77 -17.26
N ARG A 26 9.92 16.55 -18.47
CA ARG A 26 9.67 15.35 -19.28
C ARG A 26 10.65 14.21 -18.99
N ASP A 27 11.88 14.53 -18.56
CA ASP A 27 12.86 13.49 -18.21
C ASP A 27 12.44 12.74 -16.94
N ARG A 28 12.23 11.43 -17.07
CA ARG A 28 11.86 10.53 -15.97
C ARG A 28 12.89 9.43 -15.75
N ARG A 29 14.09 9.56 -16.31
CA ARG A 29 15.16 8.58 -16.11
C ARG A 29 15.53 8.51 -14.64
N SER A 30 15.24 7.38 -14.01
CA SER A 30 15.60 7.11 -12.62
C SER A 30 17.03 6.59 -12.53
N GLY A 31 17.82 7.12 -11.60
CA GLY A 31 19.11 6.54 -11.23
C GLY A 31 18.95 5.14 -10.63
N PRO A 32 20.04 4.37 -10.48
CA PRO A 32 19.99 2.99 -10.01
C PRO A 32 19.63 2.93 -8.52
N LEU A 33 18.34 2.84 -8.19
CA LEU A 33 17.90 2.36 -6.88
C LEU A 33 17.78 0.84 -6.96
N LEU A 34 18.39 0.13 -6.02
CA LEU A 34 18.31 -1.32 -5.95
C LEU A 34 17.21 -1.71 -4.96
N SER A 35 16.34 -2.60 -5.40
CA SER A 35 15.32 -3.23 -4.54
C SER A 35 15.99 -4.34 -3.76
N ASP A 36 15.67 -4.44 -2.47
CA ASP A 36 16.12 -5.58 -1.67
C ASP A 36 15.29 -6.82 -2.04
N LEU A 37 15.93 -7.76 -2.76
CA LEU A 37 15.36 -9.01 -3.24
C LEU A 37 15.96 -10.23 -2.52
N ARG A 38 16.57 -10.04 -1.35
CA ARG A 38 17.09 -11.16 -0.55
C ARG A 38 15.94 -12.07 -0.12
N THR A 39 16.20 -13.37 -0.09
CA THR A 39 15.29 -14.37 0.45
C THR A 39 15.03 -14.10 1.93
N LEU A 40 13.81 -14.40 2.35
CA LEU A 40 13.35 -14.19 3.72
C LEU A 40 13.49 -15.47 4.54
N PRO A 41 13.82 -15.42 5.84
CA PRO A 41 13.60 -16.58 6.71
C PRO A 41 12.13 -17.01 6.67
N ILE A 42 11.89 -18.32 6.73
CA ILE A 42 10.55 -18.91 6.77
C ILE A 42 10.29 -19.43 8.19
N ASP A 43 9.28 -18.90 8.87
CA ASP A 43 8.72 -19.44 10.12
C ASP A 43 7.44 -20.20 9.78
N SER A 44 7.44 -21.53 9.88
CA SER A 44 6.29 -22.38 9.53
C SER A 44 5.77 -23.13 10.74
N ARG A 45 4.47 -23.02 11.01
CA ARG A 45 3.77 -23.63 12.14
C ARG A 45 2.63 -24.53 11.67
N GLY A 46 2.29 -25.53 12.48
CA GLY A 46 1.29 -26.56 12.12
C GLY A 46 1.88 -27.64 11.21
N GLN A 47 1.02 -28.55 10.73
CA GLN A 47 1.40 -29.64 9.83
C GLN A 47 0.75 -29.44 8.45
N PRO A 48 1.46 -29.72 7.35
CA PRO A 48 0.87 -29.69 6.02
C PRO A 48 -0.36 -30.60 5.92
N GLY A 49 -1.42 -30.10 5.29
CA GLY A 49 -2.68 -30.81 5.14
C GLY A 49 -3.52 -30.23 3.99
N ASP A 50 -4.69 -30.83 3.77
CA ASP A 50 -5.57 -30.49 2.65
C ASP A 50 -6.47 -29.28 2.96
N ALA A 51 -6.51 -28.79 4.20
CA ALA A 51 -7.24 -27.59 4.61
C ALA A 51 -6.62 -26.27 4.11
N GLY A 52 -5.37 -26.30 3.62
CA GLY A 52 -4.64 -25.09 3.21
C GLY A 52 -3.89 -24.41 4.36
N ASN A 53 -3.52 -23.16 4.17
CA ASN A 53 -2.68 -22.40 5.10
C ASN A 53 -2.88 -20.90 4.96
N LEU A 54 -2.55 -20.17 6.03
CA LEU A 54 -2.35 -18.74 5.98
C LEU A 54 -0.85 -18.45 5.84
N LEU A 55 -0.49 -17.59 4.88
CA LEU A 55 0.90 -17.21 4.60
C LEU A 55 1.08 -15.70 4.66
N GLY A 56 1.83 -15.19 5.63
CA GLY A 56 2.13 -13.78 5.80
C GLY A 56 3.49 -13.41 5.20
N ILE A 57 3.57 -12.28 4.50
CA ILE A 57 4.85 -11.75 3.97
C ILE A 57 5.19 -10.45 4.69
N GLU A 58 6.18 -10.49 5.58
CA GLU A 58 6.70 -9.34 6.30
C GLU A 58 7.97 -8.82 5.61
N THR A 59 7.86 -7.75 4.84
CA THR A 59 8.98 -7.19 4.07
C THR A 59 9.13 -5.68 4.29
N ARG A 60 10.38 -5.19 4.18
CA ARG A 60 10.66 -3.76 4.13
C ARG A 60 10.29 -3.19 2.77
N LEU A 61 9.37 -2.22 2.73
CA LEU A 61 9.05 -1.50 1.50
C LEU A 61 9.96 -0.28 1.37
N GLN A 62 10.61 -0.15 0.22
CA GLN A 62 11.56 0.93 -0.07
C GLN A 62 11.09 1.74 -1.28
N PRO A 63 11.53 3.00 -1.43
CA PRO A 63 11.17 3.79 -2.61
C PRO A 63 11.60 3.13 -3.93
N ALA A 64 12.70 2.36 -3.91
CA ALA A 64 13.21 1.59 -5.03
C ALA A 64 12.21 0.54 -5.55
N ASP A 65 11.29 0.06 -4.71
CA ASP A 65 10.29 -0.92 -5.09
C ASP A 65 9.17 -0.27 -5.93
N TYR A 66 8.95 1.03 -5.76
CA TYR A 66 7.90 1.79 -6.44
C TYR A 66 8.41 2.60 -7.64
N GLN A 67 9.59 2.32 -8.18
CA GLN A 67 10.04 3.00 -9.41
C GLN A 67 9.17 2.59 -10.61
N SER A 68 8.77 1.32 -10.65
CA SER A 68 7.96 0.74 -11.72
C SER A 68 7.10 -0.39 -11.15
N ARG A 69 6.08 -0.79 -11.90
CA ARG A 69 5.13 -1.82 -11.48
C ARG A 69 5.80 -3.17 -11.43
N GLU A 70 6.66 -3.39 -12.41
CA GLU A 70 7.45 -4.59 -12.64
C GLU A 70 8.39 -4.85 -11.47
N ARG A 71 8.94 -3.80 -10.83
CA ARG A 71 9.80 -3.95 -9.65
C ARG A 71 9.04 -4.35 -8.40
N LEU A 72 7.91 -3.70 -8.11
CA LEU A 72 7.09 -4.06 -6.97
C LEU A 72 6.56 -5.50 -7.14
N GLN A 73 6.10 -5.83 -8.35
CA GLN A 73 5.66 -7.17 -8.70
C GLN A 73 6.80 -8.19 -8.56
N LEU A 74 7.99 -7.90 -9.06
CA LEU A 74 9.16 -8.78 -8.94
C LEU A 74 9.51 -9.07 -7.48
N LYS A 75 9.44 -8.07 -6.61
CA LYS A 75 9.71 -8.24 -5.18
C LYS A 75 8.77 -9.26 -4.54
N PHE A 76 7.46 -9.09 -4.71
CA PHE A 76 6.49 -10.04 -4.15
C PHE A 76 6.52 -11.39 -4.86
N ALA A 77 6.75 -11.41 -6.18
CA ALA A 77 6.94 -12.66 -6.92
C ALA A 77 8.15 -13.45 -6.41
N THR A 78 9.22 -12.78 -5.97
CA THR A 78 10.39 -13.45 -5.39
C THR A 78 10.02 -14.17 -4.09
N TYR A 79 9.24 -13.52 -3.21
CA TYR A 79 8.80 -14.13 -1.95
C TYR A 79 7.77 -15.24 -2.14
N LEU A 80 6.84 -15.05 -3.09
CA LEU A 80 5.87 -16.08 -3.44
C LEU A 80 6.54 -17.29 -4.12
N GLN A 81 7.53 -17.06 -4.99
CA GLN A 81 8.32 -18.14 -5.56
C GLN A 81 9.09 -18.90 -4.48
N GLN A 82 9.70 -18.19 -3.53
CA GLN A 82 10.37 -18.82 -2.40
C GLN A 82 9.41 -19.70 -1.57
N ALA A 83 8.17 -19.24 -1.34
CA ALA A 83 7.15 -20.02 -0.66
C ALA A 83 6.69 -21.24 -1.48
N ALA A 84 6.57 -21.09 -2.80
CA ALA A 84 6.24 -22.18 -3.71
C ALA A 84 7.33 -23.26 -3.71
N ASP A 85 8.59 -22.86 -3.81
CA ASP A 85 9.75 -23.76 -3.79
C ASP A 85 9.88 -24.52 -2.46
N ALA A 86 9.38 -23.91 -1.36
CA ALA A 86 9.28 -24.53 -0.05
C ALA A 86 8.02 -25.40 0.15
N GLY A 87 7.18 -25.57 -0.88
CA GLY A 87 5.96 -26.39 -0.82
C GLY A 87 4.84 -25.79 0.03
N LEU A 88 4.84 -24.47 0.24
CA LEU A 88 3.88 -23.77 1.11
C LEU A 88 2.64 -23.25 0.39
N LEU A 89 2.56 -23.40 -0.94
CA LEU A 89 1.45 -22.86 -1.73
C LEU A 89 0.60 -23.99 -2.32
N ASN A 90 -0.72 -23.86 -2.18
CA ASN A 90 -1.75 -24.62 -2.85
C ASN A 90 -2.95 -23.71 -3.18
N ASP A 91 -3.99 -24.28 -3.77
CA ASP A 91 -5.21 -23.58 -4.19
C ASP A 91 -6.06 -23.05 -3.02
N LYS A 92 -5.80 -23.51 -1.79
CA LYS A 92 -6.41 -23.04 -0.55
C LYS A 92 -5.51 -22.11 0.27
N THR A 93 -4.29 -21.81 -0.19
CA THR A 93 -3.42 -20.88 0.51
C THR A 93 -3.97 -19.45 0.44
N ILE A 94 -4.05 -18.80 1.60
CA ILE A 94 -4.39 -17.38 1.73
C ILE A 94 -3.11 -16.61 2.07
N VAL A 95 -2.62 -15.83 1.10
CA VAL A 95 -1.46 -14.97 1.28
C VAL A 95 -1.88 -13.59 1.79
N VAL A 96 -1.22 -13.08 2.83
CA VAL A 96 -1.47 -11.78 3.43
C VAL A 96 -0.25 -10.87 3.23
N LEU A 97 -0.46 -9.72 2.60
CA LEU A 97 0.58 -8.71 2.36
C LEU A 97 0.54 -7.57 3.39
N PRO A 98 1.62 -6.79 3.54
CA PRO A 98 1.67 -5.67 4.47
C PRO A 98 0.66 -4.55 4.17
N GLU A 99 0.18 -3.88 5.22
CA GLU A 99 -0.63 -2.66 5.09
C GLU A 99 0.16 -1.56 4.35
N HIS A 100 -0.56 -0.71 3.61
CA HIS A 100 -0.05 0.40 2.80
C HIS A 100 0.83 0.05 1.60
N VAL A 101 0.97 -1.23 1.26
CA VAL A 101 1.67 -1.66 0.04
C VAL A 101 1.12 -1.02 -1.24
N GLY A 102 -0.20 -0.77 -1.31
CA GLY A 102 -0.82 -0.08 -2.43
C GLY A 102 -0.72 1.44 -2.35
N THR A 103 -0.58 2.01 -1.16
CA THR A 103 -0.52 3.48 -1.00
C THR A 103 0.74 4.04 -1.66
N GLY A 104 1.88 3.35 -1.58
CA GLY A 104 3.14 3.78 -2.21
C GLY A 104 3.09 3.90 -3.74
N LEU A 105 2.06 3.36 -4.40
CA LEU A 105 1.87 3.45 -5.84
C LEU A 105 1.72 4.89 -6.36
N PHE A 106 1.48 5.86 -5.47
CA PHE A 106 1.53 7.28 -5.84
C PHE A 106 2.91 7.69 -6.41
N ALA A 107 3.99 6.97 -6.09
CA ALA A 107 5.33 7.26 -6.59
C ALA A 107 5.67 6.55 -7.91
N LEU A 108 4.79 5.66 -8.41
CA LEU A 108 5.05 4.93 -9.66
C LEU A 108 5.25 5.88 -10.84
N GLY A 109 6.34 5.65 -11.57
CA GLY A 109 6.71 6.41 -12.76
C GLY A 109 6.99 7.90 -12.50
N GLU A 110 7.19 8.27 -11.23
CA GLU A 110 7.65 9.61 -10.84
C GLU A 110 9.16 9.72 -10.94
N LYS A 111 9.64 10.97 -10.93
CA LYS A 111 11.06 11.27 -11.02
C LYS A 111 11.89 10.72 -9.86
N PRO A 112 13.21 10.48 -10.07
CA PRO A 112 14.10 10.04 -9.00
C PRO A 112 14.08 10.95 -7.77
N GLU A 113 13.85 12.26 -7.89
CA GLU A 113 13.75 13.17 -6.74
C GLU A 113 12.53 12.88 -5.86
N VAL A 114 11.40 12.45 -6.44
CA VAL A 114 10.21 11.98 -5.70
C VAL A 114 10.54 10.67 -5.00
N GLN A 115 11.28 9.78 -5.67
CA GLN A 115 11.66 8.48 -5.11
C GLN A 115 12.69 8.60 -3.99
N GLN A 116 13.65 9.51 -4.10
CA GLN A 116 14.72 9.71 -3.12
C GLN A 116 14.32 10.64 -1.97
N ALA A 117 13.13 11.24 -2.05
CA ALA A 117 12.60 12.09 -1.00
C ALA A 117 12.49 11.33 0.32
N ARG A 118 13.04 11.92 1.39
CA ARG A 118 13.03 11.34 2.74
C ARG A 118 11.67 11.45 3.42
N THR A 119 10.88 12.44 3.01
CA THR A 119 9.56 12.72 3.58
C THR A 119 8.52 12.82 2.48
N LEU A 120 7.28 12.53 2.83
CA LEU A 120 6.15 12.73 1.94
C LEU A 120 6.05 14.19 1.49
N ARG A 121 6.32 15.16 2.38
CA ARG A 121 6.34 16.58 2.02
C ARG A 121 7.33 16.88 0.89
N ASP A 122 8.55 16.35 0.98
CA ASP A 122 9.58 16.57 -0.04
C ASP A 122 9.19 15.89 -1.35
N ALA A 123 8.71 14.64 -1.28
CA ALA A 123 8.24 13.88 -2.45
C ALA A 123 7.16 14.66 -3.21
N MET A 124 6.27 15.29 -2.45
CA MET A 124 5.19 16.10 -2.98
C MET A 124 5.65 17.42 -3.57
N GLN A 125 6.63 18.09 -2.96
CA GLN A 125 7.21 19.31 -3.52
C GLN A 125 7.88 19.02 -4.87
N TRP A 126 8.62 17.91 -4.96
CA TRP A 126 9.21 17.45 -6.23
C TRP A 126 8.15 17.07 -7.26
N MET A 127 7.06 16.42 -6.84
CA MET A 127 5.96 16.09 -7.74
C MET A 127 5.26 17.34 -8.28
N ALA A 128 5.02 18.34 -7.44
CA ALA A 128 4.41 19.61 -7.83
C ALA A 128 5.30 20.38 -8.82
N LEU A 129 6.61 20.44 -8.55
CA LEU A 129 7.60 21.05 -9.44
C LEU A 129 7.73 20.31 -10.79
N SER A 130 7.50 19.00 -10.79
CA SER A 130 7.64 18.15 -11.98
C SER A 130 6.35 18.05 -12.82
N ASN A 131 5.20 18.40 -12.24
CA ASN A 131 3.89 18.33 -12.89
C ASN A 131 3.11 19.66 -12.75
N PRO A 132 3.66 20.79 -13.26
CA PRO A 132 3.09 22.11 -13.04
C PRO A 132 1.65 22.26 -13.55
N GLY A 133 1.31 21.65 -14.69
CA GLY A 133 -0.04 21.74 -15.26
C GLY A 133 -1.13 21.01 -14.44
N HIS A 134 -0.79 19.87 -13.84
CA HIS A 134 -1.71 19.13 -12.97
C HIS A 134 -1.84 19.79 -11.60
N TYR A 135 -0.75 20.33 -11.06
CA TYR A 135 -0.76 21.04 -9.79
C TYR A 135 -1.53 22.37 -9.85
N LEU A 136 -1.38 23.14 -10.94
CA LEU A 136 -2.16 24.38 -11.17
C LEU A 136 -3.67 24.14 -11.23
N ARG A 137 -4.12 23.00 -11.79
CA ARG A 137 -5.54 22.60 -11.74
C ARG A 137 -6.01 22.15 -10.36
N ALA A 138 -5.12 21.60 -9.53
CA ALA A 138 -5.45 21.16 -8.17
C ALA A 138 -5.51 22.33 -7.17
N LEU A 139 -4.76 23.41 -7.41
CA LEU A 139 -4.70 24.60 -6.53
C LEU A 139 -5.98 25.45 -6.51
N THR A 140 -6.92 25.24 -7.43
CA THR A 140 -8.24 25.91 -7.39
C THR A 140 -9.18 25.34 -6.31
N GLY A 141 -8.75 24.30 -5.58
CA GLY A 141 -9.45 23.74 -4.42
C GLY A 141 -8.68 23.91 -3.10
N HIS A 142 -9.09 24.89 -2.28
CA HIS A 142 -8.91 25.05 -0.83
C HIS A 142 -7.60 24.57 -0.17
N GLN A 143 -6.75 25.55 0.17
CA GLN A 143 -5.42 25.39 0.75
C GLN A 143 -5.43 25.16 2.27
N GLY A 144 -4.73 24.10 2.71
CA GLY A 144 -4.28 23.88 4.09
C GLY A 144 -3.04 22.96 4.06
N ASP A 145 -2.07 23.15 4.95
CA ASP A 145 -0.75 22.49 4.86
C ASP A 145 -0.81 20.96 5.07
N ASP A 146 -1.82 20.47 5.78
CA ASP A 146 -2.14 19.03 5.93
C ASP A 146 -2.98 18.46 4.77
N ARG A 147 -3.56 19.33 3.91
CA ARG A 147 -4.40 18.93 2.75
C ARG A 147 -3.63 18.63 1.48
N ARG A 148 -2.32 18.91 1.45
CA ARG A 148 -1.50 18.63 0.28
C ARG A 148 -1.39 17.11 0.06
N THR A 149 -1.09 16.33 1.11
CA THR A 149 -0.99 14.85 1.03
C THR A 149 -2.22 14.22 0.38
N GLY A 150 -3.40 14.69 0.78
CA GLY A 150 -4.67 14.24 0.21
C GLY A 150 -4.78 14.51 -1.29
N ALA A 151 -4.29 15.66 -1.75
CA ALA A 151 -4.42 16.09 -3.14
C ALA A 151 -3.64 15.21 -4.13
N VAL A 152 -2.43 14.73 -3.78
CA VAL A 152 -1.66 13.83 -4.65
C VAL A 152 -2.32 12.46 -4.75
N LEU A 153 -2.76 11.91 -3.62
CA LEU A 153 -3.47 10.64 -3.59
C LEU A 153 -4.77 10.73 -4.40
N GLN A 154 -5.48 11.86 -4.34
CA GLN A 154 -6.65 12.12 -5.19
C GLN A 154 -6.30 12.22 -6.67
N LEU A 155 -5.25 12.97 -7.02
CA LEU A 155 -4.83 13.17 -8.41
C LEU A 155 -4.40 11.85 -9.08
N LYS A 156 -3.66 11.01 -8.35
CA LYS A 156 -3.16 9.73 -8.86
C LYS A 156 -4.11 8.56 -8.58
N ALA A 157 -5.21 8.78 -7.87
CA ALA A 157 -6.11 7.75 -7.38
C ALA A 157 -6.53 6.73 -8.45
N ARG A 158 -6.96 7.21 -9.62
CA ARG A 158 -7.38 6.34 -10.72
C ARG A 158 -6.26 5.40 -11.15
N ARG A 159 -5.04 5.94 -11.31
CA ARG A 159 -3.90 5.14 -11.75
C ARG A 159 -3.43 4.19 -10.66
N MET A 160 -3.44 4.64 -9.41
CA MET A 160 -3.13 3.80 -8.25
C MET A 160 -4.09 2.62 -8.14
N ALA A 161 -5.40 2.83 -8.31
CA ALA A 161 -6.39 1.75 -8.31
C ALA A 161 -6.15 0.72 -9.43
N GLU A 162 -5.86 1.19 -10.64
CA GLU A 162 -5.55 0.33 -11.80
C GLU A 162 -4.26 -0.47 -11.59
N ASP A 163 -3.20 0.18 -11.12
CA ASP A 163 -1.90 -0.48 -10.91
C ASP A 163 -1.94 -1.42 -9.70
N TYR A 164 -2.68 -1.08 -8.64
CA TYR A 164 -2.94 -1.95 -7.49
C TYR A 164 -3.62 -3.25 -7.93
N GLN A 165 -4.73 -3.13 -8.67
CA GLN A 165 -5.46 -4.29 -9.14
C GLN A 165 -4.62 -5.16 -10.09
N ARG A 166 -3.85 -4.53 -10.98
CA ARG A 166 -2.99 -5.25 -11.92
C ARG A 166 -1.90 -6.04 -11.21
N ILE A 167 -1.12 -5.38 -10.34
CA ILE A 167 0.03 -6.02 -9.70
C ILE A 167 -0.43 -7.21 -8.85
N PHE A 168 -1.42 -6.99 -7.99
CA PHE A 168 -1.81 -8.02 -7.02
C PHE A 168 -2.72 -9.09 -7.63
N GLY A 169 -3.59 -8.73 -8.59
CA GLY A 169 -4.34 -9.72 -9.36
C GLY A 169 -3.42 -10.63 -10.17
N GLU A 170 -2.41 -10.10 -10.87
CA GLU A 170 -1.44 -10.90 -11.61
C GLU A 170 -0.60 -11.81 -10.69
N LEU A 171 -0.24 -11.36 -9.48
CA LEU A 171 0.46 -12.19 -8.51
C LEU A 171 -0.44 -13.34 -8.02
N ALA A 172 -1.69 -13.06 -7.65
CA ALA A 172 -2.63 -14.09 -7.22
C ALA A 172 -2.85 -15.15 -8.30
N ALA A 173 -3.09 -14.71 -9.54
CA ALA A 173 -3.25 -15.59 -10.70
C ALA A 173 -2.01 -16.43 -11.01
N ARG A 174 -0.81 -15.82 -10.94
CA ARG A 174 0.45 -16.49 -11.26
C ARG A 174 0.77 -17.61 -10.28
N PHE A 175 0.45 -17.43 -9.01
CA PHE A 175 0.75 -18.40 -7.96
C PHE A 175 -0.44 -19.28 -7.55
N GLY A 176 -1.63 -19.04 -8.13
CA GLY A 176 -2.82 -19.85 -7.89
C GLY A 176 -3.33 -19.76 -6.44
N VAL A 177 -3.21 -18.61 -5.79
CA VAL A 177 -3.53 -18.43 -4.36
C VAL A 177 -4.61 -17.37 -4.15
N THR A 178 -5.29 -17.42 -3.01
CA THR A 178 -6.07 -16.27 -2.54
C THR A 178 -5.11 -15.22 -1.97
N LEU A 179 -5.18 -13.98 -2.41
CA LEU A 179 -4.23 -12.92 -2.02
C LEU A 179 -4.95 -11.72 -1.39
N VAL A 180 -4.74 -11.51 -0.09
CA VAL A 180 -5.11 -10.28 0.62
C VAL A 180 -4.03 -9.24 0.33
N ALA A 181 -4.33 -8.29 -0.57
CA ALA A 181 -3.35 -7.37 -1.14
C ALA A 181 -2.97 -6.19 -0.22
N GLY A 182 -2.76 -6.46 1.07
CA GLY A 182 -2.37 -5.45 2.03
C GLY A 182 -3.42 -4.35 2.12
N SER A 183 -3.04 -3.09 1.89
CA SER A 183 -4.02 -2.00 1.74
C SER A 183 -3.56 -0.88 0.82
N ILE A 184 -4.51 -0.07 0.39
CA ILE A 184 -4.34 1.15 -0.41
C ILE A 184 -5.21 2.28 0.15
N VAL A 185 -4.78 3.53 -0.06
CA VAL A 185 -5.56 4.74 0.29
C VAL A 185 -6.04 5.39 -0.99
N LEU A 186 -7.36 5.54 -1.13
CA LEU A 186 -8.03 6.09 -2.32
C LEU A 186 -9.18 7.02 -1.89
N PRO A 187 -9.58 8.00 -2.70
CA PRO A 187 -10.77 8.80 -2.45
C PRO A 187 -12.02 7.95 -2.70
N GLU A 188 -12.87 7.83 -1.68
CA GLU A 188 -14.16 7.12 -1.73
C GLU A 188 -14.13 5.87 -2.63
N PRO A 189 -13.28 4.86 -2.32
CA PRO A 189 -13.08 3.71 -3.20
C PRO A 189 -14.34 2.85 -3.28
N TYR A 190 -14.59 2.24 -4.43
CA TYR A 190 -15.68 1.29 -4.62
C TYR A 190 -15.32 0.25 -5.67
N LEU A 191 -16.02 -0.89 -5.64
CA LEU A 191 -15.96 -1.89 -6.70
C LEU A 191 -17.11 -1.63 -7.69
N ASP A 192 -16.74 -1.44 -8.94
CA ASP A 192 -17.63 -1.35 -10.10
C ASP A 192 -17.53 -2.67 -10.86
N GLY A 193 -18.37 -3.64 -10.46
CA GLY A 193 -18.16 -5.05 -10.81
C GLY A 193 -16.81 -5.55 -10.29
N GLU A 194 -16.00 -6.14 -11.17
CA GLU A 194 -14.65 -6.64 -10.86
C GLU A 194 -13.56 -5.54 -10.99
N ARG A 195 -13.92 -4.25 -10.90
CA ARG A 195 -12.95 -3.15 -11.05
C ARG A 195 -12.94 -2.19 -9.87
N LEU A 196 -11.78 -2.04 -9.25
CA LEU A 196 -11.52 -1.03 -8.24
C LEU A 196 -11.53 0.36 -8.88
N ARG A 197 -12.40 1.23 -8.36
CA ARG A 197 -12.54 2.62 -8.79
C ARG A 197 -12.25 3.55 -7.62
N ALA A 198 -11.66 4.69 -7.97
CA ALA A 198 -11.56 5.84 -7.08
C ALA A 198 -12.77 6.76 -7.32
N GLY A 199 -13.52 7.04 -6.26
CA GLY A 199 -14.66 7.94 -6.28
C GLY A 199 -14.29 9.40 -6.03
N LYS A 200 -15.30 10.17 -5.63
CA LYS A 200 -15.15 11.55 -5.18
C LYS A 200 -15.52 11.60 -3.70
N GLY A 201 -14.63 12.09 -2.86
CA GLY A 201 -14.88 12.16 -1.42
C GLY A 201 -13.61 12.11 -0.58
N PRO A 202 -13.74 11.85 0.73
CA PRO A 202 -12.59 11.71 1.60
C PRO A 202 -11.74 10.52 1.19
N LEU A 203 -10.45 10.57 1.52
CA LEU A 203 -9.62 9.39 1.40
C LEU A 203 -10.05 8.35 2.43
N ARG A 204 -10.08 7.10 2.00
CA ARG A 204 -10.29 5.93 2.84
C ARG A 204 -9.21 4.92 2.54
N GLN A 205 -8.90 4.14 3.56
CA GLN A 205 -7.99 3.02 3.45
C GLN A 205 -8.77 1.72 3.32
N VAL A 206 -8.45 0.95 2.28
CA VAL A 206 -9.12 -0.32 1.98
C VAL A 206 -8.12 -1.40 1.65
N SER A 207 -8.51 -2.64 1.90
CA SER A 207 -7.90 -3.85 1.35
C SER A 207 -8.82 -4.46 0.31
N LEU A 208 -8.23 -5.04 -0.72
CA LEU A 208 -8.91 -5.88 -1.69
C LEU A 208 -8.27 -7.26 -1.70
N THR A 209 -9.11 -8.29 -1.69
CA THR A 209 -8.67 -9.68 -1.81
C THR A 209 -8.85 -10.13 -3.25
N PHE A 210 -7.91 -10.94 -3.74
CA PHE A 210 -7.96 -11.56 -5.06
C PHE A 210 -8.08 -13.08 -4.94
N ASP A 211 -8.83 -13.69 -5.85
CA ASP A 211 -8.87 -15.15 -5.98
C ASP A 211 -7.66 -15.69 -6.77
N ALA A 212 -7.57 -17.02 -6.88
CA ALA A 212 -6.52 -17.73 -7.61
C ALA A 212 -6.51 -17.46 -9.13
N HIS A 213 -7.50 -16.74 -9.67
CA HIS A 213 -7.55 -16.28 -11.05
C HIS A 213 -7.20 -14.79 -11.20
N GLY A 214 -6.87 -14.11 -10.10
CA GLY A 214 -6.51 -12.70 -10.07
C GLY A 214 -7.71 -11.75 -10.12
N LYS A 215 -8.92 -12.25 -9.85
CA LYS A 215 -10.14 -11.43 -9.82
C LYS A 215 -10.43 -10.94 -8.40
N PRO A 216 -10.99 -9.73 -8.25
CA PRO A 216 -11.51 -9.25 -6.97
C PRO A 216 -12.48 -10.25 -6.32
N LEU A 217 -12.22 -10.61 -5.07
CA LEU A 217 -13.02 -11.55 -4.29
C LEU A 217 -13.67 -10.82 -3.10
N GLY A 218 -15.01 -10.85 -3.05
CA GLY A 218 -15.80 -10.21 -1.99
C GLY A 218 -15.83 -8.67 -2.06
N ALA A 219 -16.26 -8.05 -0.97
CA ALA A 219 -16.35 -6.59 -0.84
C ALA A 219 -15.03 -5.97 -0.33
N LEU A 220 -14.86 -4.66 -0.57
CA LEU A 220 -13.73 -3.90 -0.02
C LEU A 220 -13.75 -3.90 1.50
N GLN A 221 -12.58 -4.14 2.09
CA GLN A 221 -12.39 -4.23 3.54
C GLN A 221 -11.80 -2.90 4.02
N TYR A 222 -12.59 -2.11 4.76
CA TYR A 222 -12.19 -0.76 5.16
C TYR A 222 -11.49 -0.73 6.50
N LYS A 223 -10.51 0.18 6.64
CA LYS A 223 -9.91 0.51 7.94
C LYS A 223 -10.83 1.43 8.74
N HIS A 224 -11.11 1.09 9.99
CA HIS A 224 -11.97 1.87 10.89
C HIS A 224 -11.16 2.59 11.99
N ALA A 225 -10.24 1.87 12.63
CA ALA A 225 -9.34 2.35 13.67
C ALA A 225 -8.15 3.07 13.04
N LEU A 226 -8.37 4.34 12.69
CA LEU A 226 -7.32 5.22 12.19
C LEU A 226 -6.46 5.74 13.34
N SER A 227 -5.14 5.67 13.21
CA SER A 227 -4.18 6.32 14.09
C SER A 227 -4.26 7.85 14.01
N ARG A 228 -3.62 8.54 14.96
CA ARG A 228 -3.50 10.00 14.96
C ARG A 228 -2.92 10.57 13.66
N TYR A 229 -2.04 9.83 12.98
CA TYR A 229 -1.44 10.28 11.71
C TYR A 229 -2.36 10.04 10.53
N GLU A 230 -3.00 8.87 10.45
CA GLU A 230 -3.95 8.54 9.38
C GLU A 230 -5.16 9.48 9.38
N ARG A 231 -5.66 9.90 10.56
CA ARG A 231 -6.75 10.88 10.70
C ARG A 231 -6.45 12.25 10.07
N ARG A 232 -5.20 12.55 9.71
CA ARG A 232 -4.83 13.81 9.03
C ARG A 232 -5.16 13.80 7.54
N TYR A 233 -5.23 12.62 6.92
CA TYR A 233 -5.48 12.49 5.48
C TYR A 233 -6.66 11.56 5.14
N SER A 234 -7.02 10.64 6.01
CA SER A 234 -8.07 9.63 5.82
C SER A 234 -9.21 9.81 6.81
N ILE A 235 -10.42 9.42 6.40
CA ILE A 235 -11.61 9.38 7.25
C ILE A 235 -12.10 7.93 7.31
N ALA A 236 -12.43 7.45 8.51
CA ALA A 236 -13.00 6.12 8.70
C ALA A 236 -14.40 6.08 8.04
N PRO A 237 -14.82 4.94 7.46
CA PRO A 237 -16.20 4.81 6.99
C PRO A 237 -17.16 4.86 8.18
N VAL A 238 -18.44 5.07 7.88
CA VAL A 238 -19.51 4.85 8.88
C VAL A 238 -19.46 3.38 9.28
N ILE A 239 -19.57 3.11 10.59
CA ILE A 239 -19.60 1.74 11.12
C ILE A 239 -20.76 1.00 10.48
N GLY A 240 -20.44 -0.14 9.87
CA GLY A 240 -21.39 -1.00 9.20
C GLY A 240 -21.02 -2.47 9.35
N PRO A 241 -21.85 -3.39 8.82
CA PRO A 241 -21.53 -4.82 8.82
C PRO A 241 -20.22 -5.06 8.08
N ARG A 242 -19.32 -5.83 8.70
CA ARG A 242 -18.05 -6.25 8.10
C ARG A 242 -18.27 -7.59 7.41
N PRO A 243 -18.28 -7.64 6.06
CA PRO A 243 -18.51 -8.87 5.35
C PRO A 243 -17.29 -9.78 5.43
N THR A 244 -17.53 -11.06 5.70
CA THR A 244 -16.54 -12.11 5.46
C THR A 244 -16.41 -12.37 3.95
N ILE A 245 -15.26 -12.89 3.56
CA ILE A 245 -14.93 -13.26 2.19
C ILE A 245 -14.88 -14.79 2.17
N ASP A 246 -15.72 -15.42 1.36
CA ASP A 246 -15.67 -16.87 1.19
C ASP A 246 -14.42 -17.24 0.38
N THR A 247 -13.56 -18.07 0.95
CA THR A 247 -12.34 -18.56 0.30
C THR A 247 -12.36 -20.09 0.27
N PRO A 248 -11.53 -20.73 -0.57
CA PRO A 248 -11.42 -22.19 -0.59
C PRO A 248 -10.99 -22.82 0.75
N ALA A 249 -10.36 -22.06 1.64
CA ALA A 249 -9.97 -22.50 2.99
C ALA A 249 -11.01 -22.17 4.08
N GLY A 250 -12.06 -21.41 3.75
CA GLY A 250 -13.10 -21.00 4.71
C GLY A 250 -13.44 -19.51 4.66
N ALA A 251 -14.36 -19.10 5.52
CA ALA A 251 -14.82 -17.70 5.59
C ALA A 251 -13.76 -16.81 6.25
N LEU A 252 -13.17 -15.89 5.48
CA LEU A 252 -12.09 -15.01 5.89
C LEU A 252 -12.61 -13.61 6.29
N ALA A 253 -12.20 -13.10 7.45
CA ALA A 253 -12.30 -11.67 7.76
C ALA A 253 -10.95 -10.98 7.61
N VAL A 254 -10.92 -9.82 6.96
CA VAL A 254 -9.71 -8.99 6.82
C VAL A 254 -9.85 -7.75 7.70
N LEU A 255 -8.93 -7.58 8.65
CA LEU A 255 -8.98 -6.50 9.64
C LEU A 255 -7.67 -5.71 9.57
N LEU A 256 -7.73 -4.42 9.25
CA LEU A 256 -6.55 -3.59 9.01
C LEU A 256 -5.98 -3.01 10.31
N GLY A 257 -4.75 -3.39 10.64
CA GLY A 257 -4.00 -2.90 11.78
C GLY A 257 -4.75 -3.05 13.10
N CYS A 258 -5.11 -1.92 13.71
CA CYS A 258 -5.81 -1.90 15.00
C CYS A 258 -7.27 -2.35 14.94
N ASP A 259 -7.87 -2.49 13.75
CA ASP A 259 -9.23 -3.03 13.61
C ASP A 259 -9.33 -4.42 14.24
N ALA A 260 -8.30 -5.24 14.14
CA ALA A 260 -8.33 -6.60 14.67
C ALA A 260 -8.48 -6.68 16.19
N TYR A 261 -8.22 -5.59 16.91
CA TYR A 261 -8.19 -5.56 18.38
C TYR A 261 -9.24 -4.64 19.00
N LEU A 262 -9.72 -3.66 18.23
CA LEU A 262 -10.65 -2.61 18.69
C LEU A 262 -12.05 -2.77 18.13
N GLN A 263 -12.26 -3.76 17.26
CA GLN A 263 -13.50 -3.91 16.52
C GLN A 263 -14.06 -5.33 16.65
N PRO A 264 -15.39 -5.49 16.71
CA PRO A 264 -16.00 -6.81 16.73
C PRO A 264 -15.63 -7.64 15.49
N ILE A 265 -15.18 -8.86 15.73
CA ILE A 265 -14.93 -9.86 14.69
C ILE A 265 -16.28 -10.38 14.17
N PRO A 266 -16.48 -10.50 12.85
CA PRO A 266 -17.71 -11.08 12.30
C PRO A 266 -17.94 -12.50 12.83
N ALA A 267 -19.16 -12.79 13.30
CA ALA A 267 -19.49 -14.10 13.87
C ALA A 267 -19.36 -15.27 12.87
N THR A 268 -19.40 -14.97 11.57
CA THR A 268 -19.22 -15.95 10.49
C THR A 268 -17.74 -16.19 10.13
N ALA A 269 -16.80 -15.46 10.72
CA ALA A 269 -15.39 -15.58 10.39
C ALA A 269 -14.80 -16.88 10.96
N GLN A 270 -14.20 -17.68 10.07
CA GLN A 270 -13.44 -18.88 10.39
C GLN A 270 -11.93 -18.62 10.37
N LEU A 271 -11.49 -17.60 9.63
CA LEU A 271 -10.09 -17.22 9.45
C LEU A 271 -9.94 -15.70 9.57
N LEU A 272 -8.80 -15.23 10.07
CA LEU A 272 -8.48 -13.79 10.11
C LEU A 272 -7.19 -13.47 9.35
N ALA A 273 -7.23 -12.43 8.52
CA ALA A 273 -6.04 -11.80 7.96
C ALA A 273 -5.88 -10.39 8.55
N ILE A 274 -4.71 -10.09 9.10
CA ILE A 274 -4.43 -8.82 9.77
C ILE A 274 -3.23 -8.12 9.11
N PRO A 275 -3.41 -7.45 7.96
CA PRO A 275 -2.40 -6.57 7.40
C PRO A 275 -2.14 -5.38 8.34
N GLY A 276 -0.87 -5.11 8.65
CA GLY A 276 -0.47 -3.96 9.46
C GLY A 276 -0.57 -4.17 10.97
N ALA A 277 -0.58 -5.43 11.43
CA ALA A 277 -0.64 -5.73 12.86
C ALA A 277 0.54 -5.04 13.61
N PRO A 278 0.27 -4.24 14.67
CA PRO A 278 1.32 -3.66 15.48
C PRO A 278 2.04 -4.73 16.30
N ALA A 279 3.33 -4.54 16.54
CA ALA A 279 4.13 -5.50 17.34
C ALA A 279 3.63 -5.62 18.79
N ASN A 280 3.11 -4.53 19.34
CA ASN A 280 2.43 -4.50 20.63
C ASN A 280 1.12 -3.71 20.46
N PRO A 281 -0.02 -4.42 20.25
CA PRO A 281 -1.32 -3.78 20.10
C PRO A 281 -1.67 -2.89 21.29
N GLN A 282 -1.46 -3.36 22.52
CA GLN A 282 -1.79 -2.64 23.77
C GLN A 282 -1.12 -1.27 23.87
N ALA A 283 0.09 -1.14 23.34
CA ALA A 283 0.83 0.11 23.33
C ALA A 283 0.53 1.04 22.13
N HIS A 284 -0.05 0.51 21.05
CA HIS A 284 -0.16 1.23 19.76
C HIS A 284 -1.60 1.47 19.29
N CYS A 285 -2.58 0.73 19.81
CA CYS A 285 -3.98 0.90 19.49
C CYS A 285 -4.69 1.66 20.62
N ASP A 286 -5.28 2.81 20.29
CA ASP A 286 -6.03 3.63 21.24
C ASP A 286 -7.41 3.00 21.49
N GLY A 287 -7.59 2.22 22.56
CA GLY A 287 -8.91 1.71 22.96
C GLY A 287 -8.89 0.51 23.91
N THR A 288 -10.07 -0.03 24.18
CA THR A 288 -10.25 -1.26 24.96
C THR A 288 -9.95 -2.47 24.08
N PHE A 289 -9.15 -3.40 24.59
CA PHE A 289 -8.71 -4.59 23.87
C PHE A 289 -9.61 -5.77 24.23
N ASP A 290 -10.30 -6.32 23.24
CA ASP A 290 -11.08 -7.55 23.42
C ASP A 290 -10.23 -8.82 23.21
N GLY A 291 -8.94 -8.66 22.87
CA GLY A 291 -8.05 -9.77 22.49
C GLY A 291 -8.45 -10.40 21.16
N LEU A 292 -7.54 -11.16 20.55
CA LEU A 292 -7.92 -12.03 19.44
C LEU A 292 -8.44 -13.35 20.02
N PRO A 293 -9.57 -13.91 19.53
CA PRO A 293 -10.02 -15.22 19.95
C PRO A 293 -8.96 -16.28 19.65
N GLU A 294 -8.49 -17.00 20.67
CA GLU A 294 -7.45 -18.03 20.50
C GLU A 294 -7.89 -19.15 19.53
N ALA A 295 -9.19 -19.38 19.42
CA ALA A 295 -9.76 -20.44 18.61
C ALA A 295 -9.81 -20.14 17.10
N ILE A 296 -9.64 -18.89 16.66
CA ILE A 296 -9.73 -18.53 15.23
C ILE A 296 -8.32 -18.43 14.65
N PRO A 297 -7.94 -19.31 13.68
CA PRO A 297 -6.67 -19.19 12.99
C PRO A 297 -6.50 -17.82 12.36
N HIS A 298 -5.35 -17.19 12.59
CA HIS A 298 -5.10 -15.84 12.11
C HIS A 298 -3.67 -15.65 11.61
N MET A 299 -3.51 -14.77 10.62
CA MET A 299 -2.22 -14.34 10.11
C MET A 299 -2.07 -12.83 10.28
N ALA A 300 -1.15 -12.45 11.17
CA ALA A 300 -0.77 -11.07 11.41
C ALA A 300 0.49 -10.72 10.63
N VAL A 301 0.42 -9.66 9.82
CA VAL A 301 1.54 -9.21 9.00
C VAL A 301 1.91 -7.79 9.39
N ARG A 302 3.14 -7.60 9.86
CA ARG A 302 3.65 -6.27 10.23
C ARG A 302 4.00 -5.48 8.98
N THR A 303 3.69 -4.19 9.02
CA THR A 303 4.19 -3.24 8.02
C THR A 303 5.57 -2.74 8.42
N LEU A 304 6.59 -3.37 7.83
CA LEU A 304 7.99 -3.01 8.06
C LEU A 304 8.42 -1.99 7.02
N GLY A 305 8.86 -0.81 7.44
CA GLY A 305 9.33 0.22 6.52
C GLY A 305 8.25 0.70 5.54
N LEU A 306 7.84 1.96 5.66
CA LEU A 306 7.09 2.61 4.58
C LEU A 306 7.92 3.76 4.03
N PRO A 307 8.12 3.79 2.70
CA PRO A 307 8.79 4.92 2.10
C PRO A 307 8.01 6.21 2.38
N TRP A 308 8.73 7.32 2.44
CA TRP A 308 8.18 8.67 2.66
C TRP A 308 7.49 8.93 4.01
N ASN A 309 7.58 8.01 4.97
CA ASN A 309 6.87 8.11 6.26
C ASN A 309 5.36 8.27 6.10
N LEU A 310 4.77 7.49 5.19
CA LEU A 310 3.31 7.45 4.98
C LEU A 310 2.53 7.22 6.30
N LEU A 311 3.13 6.50 7.26
CA LEU A 311 2.59 6.23 8.61
C LEU A 311 3.25 7.04 9.74
N GLY A 312 3.92 8.16 9.46
CA GLY A 312 4.72 8.88 10.46
C GLY A 312 4.59 10.41 10.43
N SER A 313 5.32 11.08 11.33
CA SER A 313 5.45 12.53 11.29
C SER A 313 6.07 12.95 9.96
N PRO A 314 5.49 13.92 9.22
CA PRO A 314 6.09 14.44 7.98
C PRO A 314 7.49 15.02 8.18
N ARG A 315 7.87 15.32 9.43
CA ARG A 315 9.13 15.99 9.79
C ARG A 315 10.19 15.06 10.36
N ARG A 316 9.85 13.84 10.78
CA ARG A 316 10.80 12.88 11.34
C ARG A 316 10.48 11.48 10.86
N PRO A 317 11.40 10.82 10.14
CA PRO A 317 11.28 9.39 9.89
C PRO A 317 11.10 8.65 11.20
N ALA A 318 10.18 7.68 11.23
CA ALA A 318 10.24 6.68 12.28
C ALA A 318 11.64 6.04 12.17
N PRO A 319 12.44 6.00 13.25
CA PRO A 319 13.69 5.26 13.22
C PRO A 319 13.40 3.85 12.72
N PRO A 320 14.23 3.24 11.85
CA PRO A 320 14.08 1.83 11.57
C PRO A 320 14.18 1.12 12.92
N GLY A 321 13.05 0.62 13.42
CA GLY A 321 13.00 -0.08 14.69
C GLY A 321 14.06 -1.18 14.66
N PRO A 322 14.87 -1.33 15.71
CA PRO A 322 15.95 -2.30 15.71
C PRO A 322 15.37 -3.71 15.50
N GLY A 323 15.98 -4.50 14.62
CA GLY A 323 15.92 -5.96 14.65
C GLY A 323 14.62 -6.68 14.27
N ILE A 324 13.55 -6.02 13.81
CA ILE A 324 12.35 -6.79 13.38
C ILE A 324 12.70 -7.57 12.10
N PRO A 325 12.66 -8.92 12.13
CA PRO A 325 13.01 -9.72 10.98
C PRO A 325 11.99 -9.49 9.87
N VAL A 326 12.49 -9.27 8.65
CA VAL A 326 11.71 -9.52 7.45
C VAL A 326 11.60 -11.04 7.31
N GLN A 327 10.42 -11.59 7.06
CA GLN A 327 10.18 -13.03 7.10
C GLN A 327 8.94 -13.43 6.30
N ILE A 328 8.86 -14.72 5.95
CA ILE A 328 7.63 -15.38 5.52
C ILE A 328 7.13 -16.18 6.72
N SER A 329 5.92 -15.90 7.16
CA SER A 329 5.26 -16.64 8.24
C SER A 329 4.20 -17.55 7.64
N ASN A 330 4.19 -18.83 8.02
CA ASN A 330 3.23 -19.81 7.54
C ASN A 330 2.51 -20.47 8.72
N LEU A 331 1.19 -20.61 8.59
CA LEU A 331 0.33 -21.32 9.52
C LEU A 331 -0.53 -22.31 8.73
N TRP A 332 -0.22 -23.60 8.85
CA TRP A 332 -1.07 -24.65 8.31
C TRP A 332 -2.38 -24.73 9.10
N LEU A 333 -3.49 -24.88 8.37
CA LEU A 333 -4.81 -25.07 8.96
C LEU A 333 -4.99 -26.54 9.33
N GLY A 334 -5.62 -26.81 10.48
CA GLY A 334 -6.01 -28.15 10.87
C GLY A 334 -7.25 -28.60 10.09
N ASP A 335 -7.33 -29.90 9.82
CA ASP A 335 -8.50 -30.54 9.20
C ASP A 335 -9.72 -30.59 10.14
#